data_AF-A0A3R6YZT8-F1
#
_entry.id   AF-A0A3R6YZT8-F1
#
_cell.length_a   1.000
_cell.length_b   1.000
_cell.length_c   1.000
_cell.angle_alpha   90.00
_cell.angle_beta   90.00
_cell.angle_gamma   90.00
#
_symmetry.space_group_name_H-M   'P 1'
#
loop_
_entity.id
_entity.type
_entity.pdbx_description
1 polymer ?
#
loop_
_entity_poly.entity_id
_entity_poly.type
_entity_poly.pdbx_seq_one_letter_code
_entity_poly.pdbx_strand_id
1 'polypeptide(L)'
;KQGKDAPRHVITHEELVHLMDTLVFSNVMPTPMRVAVLARLFIHWHYMKYAIEALEVHVLEQRDLTPVATILFSKAASFDQRDRGWIEQCQTCLPFSGRFYFQVCQQHVRQQHERGSPESVDETVRRPGGIAADTSVIDTVLDNIQRHHADLRHVVIRRQTPAALGKTDPIETHAKVFSCGHGFPKRVFYDDVVPLFEKKMAIEFPSVPRTSAILVAEYRKGPSTPIDAPCPVCAFSRIQRIFATQCANTRTREPPRPRIMTSDQWVWK
;
A
#
# COMPACT_ATOMS: atom_id res chain seq x y z
N LYS A 1 -19.87 -51.21 -20.35
CA LYS A 1 -19.42 -51.00 -18.96
C LYS A 1 -18.97 -49.55 -18.83
N GLN A 2 -19.87 -48.67 -18.36
CA GLN A 2 -19.57 -47.27 -18.08
C GLN A 2 -18.73 -47.20 -16.81
N GLY A 3 -17.50 -46.67 -16.91
CA GLY A 3 -16.68 -46.31 -15.76
C GLY A 3 -17.25 -45.04 -15.13
N LYS A 4 -17.69 -45.15 -13.88
CA LYS A 4 -18.11 -44.02 -13.05
C LYS A 4 -16.92 -43.08 -12.85
N ASP A 5 -16.94 -41.92 -13.48
CA ASP A 5 -16.18 -40.77 -13.03
C ASP A 5 -16.65 -40.44 -11.62
N ALA A 6 -15.79 -40.66 -10.63
CA ALA A 6 -16.02 -40.17 -9.27
C ALA A 6 -16.17 -38.64 -9.35
N PRO A 7 -17.12 -38.02 -8.63
CA PRO A 7 -17.21 -36.57 -8.60
C PRO A 7 -15.89 -36.05 -8.03
N ARG A 8 -15.15 -35.28 -8.83
CA ARG A 8 -14.02 -34.49 -8.33
C ARG A 8 -14.59 -33.60 -7.24
N HIS A 9 -14.30 -33.91 -5.98
CA HIS A 9 -14.76 -33.11 -4.85
C HIS A 9 -14.20 -31.71 -5.03
N VAL A 10 -15.08 -30.78 -5.37
CA VAL A 10 -14.77 -29.37 -5.49
C VAL A 10 -14.81 -28.83 -4.07
N ILE A 11 -13.66 -28.37 -3.57
CA ILE A 11 -13.58 -27.72 -2.26
C ILE A 11 -14.43 -26.44 -2.34
N THR A 12 -15.38 -26.33 -1.42
CA THR A 12 -16.31 -25.21 -1.35
C THR A 12 -15.70 -24.01 -0.65
N HIS A 13 -16.33 -22.85 -0.82
CA HIS A 13 -15.99 -21.61 -0.11
C HIS A 13 -15.93 -21.83 1.41
N GLU A 14 -16.96 -22.48 1.98
CA GLU A 14 -17.06 -22.72 3.42
C GLU A 14 -15.96 -23.65 3.93
N GLU A 15 -15.61 -24.68 3.17
CA GLU A 15 -14.50 -25.58 3.50
C GLU A 15 -13.15 -24.84 3.48
N LEU A 16 -12.92 -23.93 2.53
CA LEU A 16 -11.69 -23.12 2.52
C LEU A 16 -11.60 -22.18 3.71
N VAL A 17 -12.70 -21.49 4.06
CA VAL A 17 -12.76 -20.64 5.26
C VAL A 17 -12.48 -21.48 6.50
N HIS A 18 -13.13 -22.64 6.63
CA HIS A 18 -12.93 -23.55 7.74
C HIS A 18 -11.48 -24.03 7.85
N LEU A 19 -10.83 -24.36 6.72
CA LEU A 19 -9.42 -24.75 6.69
C LEU A 19 -8.50 -23.59 7.09
N MET A 20 -8.80 -22.36 6.67
CA MET A 20 -8.05 -21.18 7.07
C MET A 20 -8.16 -20.95 8.58
N ASP A 21 -9.37 -21.01 9.14
CA ASP A 21 -9.58 -20.83 10.58
C ASP A 21 -8.89 -21.94 11.39
N THR A 22 -9.08 -23.20 10.99
CA THR A 22 -8.60 -24.36 11.77
C THR A 22 -7.12 -24.63 11.63
N LEU A 23 -6.50 -24.38 10.48
CA LEU A 23 -5.09 -24.68 10.25
C LEU A 23 -4.19 -23.44 10.38
N VAL A 24 -4.70 -22.27 10.00
CA VAL A 24 -3.91 -21.04 9.96
C VAL A 24 -4.21 -20.15 11.15
N PHE A 25 -5.45 -19.79 11.44
CA PHE A 25 -5.74 -18.76 12.46
C PHE A 25 -5.89 -19.31 13.89
N SER A 26 -6.08 -20.61 14.06
CA SER A 26 -6.11 -21.32 15.34
C SER A 26 -4.75 -21.40 16.06
N ASN A 27 -3.66 -21.03 15.38
CA ASN A 27 -2.27 -21.11 15.88
C ASN A 27 -1.84 -22.52 16.35
N VAL A 28 -2.42 -23.58 15.78
CA VAL A 28 -2.15 -24.99 16.15
C VAL A 28 -0.80 -25.49 15.59
N MET A 29 -0.18 -24.76 14.66
CA MET A 29 1.08 -25.14 14.01
C MET A 29 2.08 -23.97 13.93
N PRO A 30 3.39 -24.23 13.71
CA PRO A 30 4.40 -23.18 13.63
C PRO A 30 4.15 -22.18 12.49
N THR A 31 4.52 -20.91 12.70
CA THR A 31 4.31 -19.80 11.76
C THR A 31 4.78 -20.11 10.32
N PRO A 32 5.96 -20.70 10.06
CA PRO A 32 6.36 -21.03 8.69
C PRO A 32 5.39 -21.98 7.98
N MET A 33 4.85 -22.96 8.72
CA MET A 33 3.89 -23.92 8.18
C MET A 33 2.52 -23.27 7.94
N ARG A 34 2.08 -22.38 8.86
CA ARG A 34 0.87 -21.55 8.68
C ARG A 34 0.96 -20.71 7.41
N VAL A 35 2.10 -20.08 7.17
CA VAL A 35 2.36 -19.28 5.95
C VAL A 35 2.29 -20.15 4.69
N ALA A 36 2.94 -21.32 4.69
CA ALA A 36 2.94 -22.23 3.57
C ALA A 36 1.52 -22.76 3.23
N VAL A 37 0.73 -23.10 4.25
CA VAL A 37 -0.67 -23.55 4.09
C VAL A 37 -1.54 -22.40 3.58
N LEU A 38 -1.44 -21.23 4.20
CA LEU A 38 -2.22 -20.06 3.82
C LEU A 38 -1.97 -19.62 2.37
N ALA A 39 -0.72 -19.64 1.92
CA ALA A 39 -0.39 -19.32 0.53
C ALA A 39 -1.11 -20.25 -0.47
N ARG A 40 -1.16 -21.55 -0.18
CA ARG A 40 -1.88 -22.52 -1.02
C ARG A 40 -3.39 -22.30 -0.99
N LEU A 41 -3.95 -21.99 0.17
CA LEU A 41 -5.38 -21.70 0.31
C LEU A 41 -5.77 -20.43 -0.45
N PHE A 42 -4.95 -19.38 -0.42
CA PHE A 42 -5.18 -18.16 -1.20
C PHE A 42 -5.15 -18.41 -2.71
N ILE A 43 -4.16 -19.16 -3.21
CA ILE A 43 -4.13 -19.51 -4.63
C ILE A 43 -5.30 -20.40 -5.02
N HIS A 44 -5.69 -21.35 -4.16
CA HIS A 44 -6.85 -22.19 -4.43
C HIS A 44 -8.14 -21.37 -4.46
N TRP A 45 -8.33 -20.44 -3.52
CA TRP A 45 -9.44 -19.50 -3.51
C TRP A 45 -9.57 -18.75 -4.84
N HIS A 46 -8.45 -18.22 -5.32
CA HIS A 46 -8.40 -17.48 -6.57
C HIS A 46 -8.64 -18.36 -7.80
N TYR A 47 -8.08 -19.57 -7.81
CA TYR A 47 -8.31 -20.56 -8.87
C TYR A 47 -9.80 -20.95 -8.97
N MET A 48 -10.46 -21.06 -7.82
CA MET A 48 -11.90 -21.32 -7.70
C MET A 48 -12.78 -20.11 -8.06
N LYS A 49 -12.18 -18.96 -8.37
CA LYS A 49 -12.85 -17.69 -8.72
C LYS A 49 -13.82 -17.21 -7.64
N TYR A 50 -13.53 -17.51 -6.38
CA TYR A 50 -14.27 -16.95 -5.26
C TYR A 50 -13.95 -15.46 -5.11
N ALA A 51 -14.92 -14.70 -4.58
CA ALA A 51 -14.81 -13.26 -4.43
C ALA A 51 -13.61 -12.93 -3.52
N ILE A 52 -12.71 -12.06 -3.99
CA ILE A 52 -11.52 -11.68 -3.25
C ILE A 52 -11.91 -10.76 -2.08
N GLU A 53 -12.96 -9.97 -2.25
CA GLU A 53 -13.52 -9.11 -1.20
C GLU A 53 -13.96 -9.92 0.02
N ALA A 54 -14.54 -11.11 -0.19
CA ALA A 54 -14.95 -11.99 0.90
C ALA A 54 -13.72 -12.55 1.66
N LEU A 55 -12.66 -12.90 0.93
CA LEU A 55 -11.39 -13.32 1.53
C LEU A 55 -10.75 -12.19 2.33
N GLU A 56 -10.74 -10.96 1.80
CA GLU A 56 -10.19 -9.79 2.50
C GLU A 56 -10.92 -9.49 3.80
N VAL A 57 -12.26 -9.49 3.78
CA VAL A 57 -13.07 -9.26 4.97
C VAL A 57 -12.77 -10.33 6.01
N HIS A 58 -12.83 -11.61 5.62
CA HIS A 58 -12.57 -12.72 6.54
C HIS A 58 -11.17 -12.67 7.14
N VAL A 59 -10.14 -12.39 6.33
CA VAL A 59 -8.77 -12.28 6.82
C VAL A 59 -8.61 -11.11 7.79
N LEU A 60 -9.23 -9.96 7.51
CA LEU A 60 -9.12 -8.77 8.38
C LEU A 60 -9.85 -8.91 9.72
N GLU A 61 -10.81 -9.83 9.84
CA GLU A 61 -11.46 -10.17 11.11
C GLU A 61 -10.54 -10.95 12.05
N GLN A 62 -9.44 -11.50 11.53
CA GLN A 62 -8.53 -12.33 12.30
C GLN A 62 -7.62 -11.50 13.22
N ARG A 63 -7.36 -12.04 14.41
CA ARG A 63 -6.51 -11.37 15.42
C ARG A 63 -5.05 -11.34 15.01
N ASP A 64 -4.54 -12.45 14.46
CA ASP A 64 -3.14 -12.61 14.07
C ASP A 64 -2.98 -12.60 12.55
N LEU A 65 -2.57 -11.45 12.02
CA LEU A 65 -2.27 -11.27 10.59
C LEU A 65 -0.82 -11.55 10.25
N THR A 66 0.00 -12.04 11.19
CA THR A 66 1.42 -12.30 10.95
C THR A 66 1.65 -13.21 9.74
N PRO A 67 0.92 -14.33 9.54
CA PRO A 67 1.11 -15.16 8.36
C PRO A 67 0.80 -14.42 7.05
N VAL A 68 -0.27 -13.61 7.05
CA VAL A 68 -0.71 -12.83 5.89
C VAL A 68 0.34 -11.76 5.54
N ALA A 69 0.77 -10.99 6.54
CA ALA A 69 1.82 -9.98 6.40
C ALA A 69 3.13 -10.61 5.90
N THR A 70 3.48 -11.80 6.40
CA THR A 70 4.66 -12.54 5.96
C THR A 70 4.58 -12.87 4.47
N ILE A 71 3.42 -13.37 3.99
CA ILE A 71 3.20 -13.64 2.56
C ILE A 71 3.30 -12.36 1.72
N LEU A 72 2.67 -11.27 2.13
CA LEU A 72 2.54 -10.08 1.29
C LEU A 72 3.80 -9.19 1.29
N PHE A 73 4.53 -9.15 2.40
CA PHE A 73 5.59 -8.16 2.60
C PHE A 73 7.01 -8.75 2.64
N SER A 74 7.17 -10.06 2.79
CA SER A 74 8.51 -10.69 2.78
C SER A 74 8.98 -11.03 1.37
N LYS A 75 10.29 -11.03 1.13
CA LYS A 75 10.85 -11.39 -0.18
C LYS A 75 10.62 -12.87 -0.43
N ALA A 76 10.10 -13.25 -1.60
CA ALA A 76 9.88 -14.66 -1.94
C ALA A 76 11.16 -15.52 -1.78
N ALA A 77 12.34 -14.92 -2.01
CA ALA A 77 13.63 -15.56 -1.82
C ALA A 77 13.93 -16.02 -0.38
N SER A 78 13.28 -15.43 0.64
CA SER A 78 13.47 -15.83 2.04
C SER A 78 12.68 -17.08 2.43
N PHE A 79 11.84 -17.60 1.55
CA PHE A 79 11.07 -18.83 1.77
C PHE A 79 11.78 -20.05 1.19
N ASP A 80 11.43 -21.21 1.76
CA ASP A 80 11.84 -22.50 1.25
C ASP A 80 11.51 -22.64 -0.23
N GLN A 81 12.40 -23.30 -0.97
CA GLN A 81 12.29 -23.46 -2.42
C GLN A 81 10.95 -24.10 -2.84
N ARG A 82 10.38 -24.96 -1.98
CA ARG A 82 9.08 -25.63 -2.21
C ARG A 82 7.88 -24.69 -2.15
N ASP A 83 7.97 -23.60 -1.41
CA ASP A 83 6.87 -22.67 -1.13
C ASP A 83 6.99 -21.37 -1.93
N ARG A 84 8.21 -21.02 -2.34
CA ARG A 84 8.53 -19.80 -3.08
C ARG A 84 7.58 -19.52 -4.25
N GLY A 85 7.30 -20.52 -5.09
CA GLY A 85 6.40 -20.34 -6.24
C GLY A 85 4.95 -20.00 -5.85
N TRP A 86 4.46 -20.56 -4.74
CA TRP A 86 3.13 -20.22 -4.21
C TRP A 86 3.10 -18.80 -3.64
N ILE A 87 4.15 -18.41 -2.92
CA ILE A 87 4.30 -17.07 -2.37
C ILE A 87 4.36 -16.02 -3.48
N GLU A 88 5.15 -16.26 -4.52
CA GLU A 88 5.24 -15.36 -5.68
C GLU A 88 3.87 -15.17 -6.34
N GLN A 89 3.14 -16.27 -6.59
CA GLN A 89 1.78 -16.18 -7.13
C GLN A 89 0.85 -15.39 -6.21
N CYS A 90 0.95 -15.54 -4.88
CA CYS A 90 0.15 -14.76 -3.96
C CYS A 90 0.44 -13.26 -4.09
N GLN A 91 1.71 -12.90 -4.27
CA GLN A 91 2.14 -11.51 -4.38
C GLN A 91 1.80 -10.90 -5.74
N THR A 92 1.86 -11.67 -6.84
CA THR A 92 1.72 -11.12 -8.19
C THR A 92 0.34 -11.31 -8.81
N CYS A 93 -0.37 -12.39 -8.47
CA CYS A 93 -1.60 -12.79 -9.17
C CYS A 93 -2.87 -12.46 -8.40
N LEU A 94 -2.82 -12.39 -7.06
CA LEU A 94 -4.00 -12.12 -6.26
C LEU A 94 -4.36 -10.63 -6.32
N PRO A 95 -5.58 -10.27 -6.78
CA PRO A 95 -5.98 -8.89 -6.98
C PRO A 95 -6.48 -8.26 -5.67
N PHE A 96 -5.68 -8.36 -4.60
CA PHE A 96 -6.02 -7.74 -3.32
C PHE A 96 -6.08 -6.21 -3.45
N SER A 97 -7.03 -5.61 -2.76
CA SER A 97 -7.28 -4.18 -2.75
C SER A 97 -6.16 -3.44 -2.01
N GLY A 98 -5.83 -2.23 -2.47
CA GLY A 98 -4.86 -1.37 -1.76
C GLY A 98 -5.29 -1.06 -0.31
N ARG A 99 -6.60 -1.04 -0.05
CA ARG A 99 -7.15 -0.91 1.31
C ARG A 99 -6.77 -2.10 2.18
N PHE A 100 -6.89 -3.32 1.67
CA PHE A 100 -6.50 -4.53 2.39
C PHE A 100 -5.00 -4.51 2.72
N TYR A 101 -4.13 -4.24 1.74
CA TYR A 101 -2.69 -4.10 1.98
C TYR A 101 -2.38 -3.08 3.08
N PHE A 102 -3.02 -1.92 3.05
CA PHE A 102 -2.84 -0.88 4.08
C PHE A 102 -3.26 -1.37 5.47
N GLN A 103 -4.41 -2.05 5.60
CA GLN A 103 -4.91 -2.53 6.88
C GLN A 103 -4.03 -3.65 7.46
N VAL A 104 -3.62 -4.62 6.64
CA VAL A 104 -2.69 -5.68 7.06
C VAL A 104 -1.35 -5.07 7.50
N CYS A 105 -0.82 -4.10 6.74
CA CYS A 105 0.41 -3.39 7.10
C CYS A 105 0.27 -2.65 8.43
N GLN A 106 -0.81 -1.88 8.61
CA GLN A 106 -1.04 -1.12 9.84
C GLN A 106 -1.12 -2.03 11.06
N GLN A 107 -1.85 -3.15 10.96
CA GLN A 107 -2.00 -4.10 12.05
C GLN A 107 -0.70 -4.85 12.34
N HIS A 108 0.05 -5.26 11.31
CA HIS A 108 1.35 -5.89 11.47
C HIS A 108 2.35 -4.98 12.19
N VAL A 109 2.42 -3.70 11.79
CA VAL A 109 3.29 -2.71 12.43
C VAL A 109 2.93 -2.49 13.90
N ARG A 110 1.63 -2.41 14.22
CA ARG A 110 1.15 -2.31 15.60
C ARG A 110 1.59 -3.53 16.42
N GLN A 111 1.42 -4.73 15.87
CA GLN A 111 1.79 -5.98 16.55
C GLN A 111 3.31 -6.10 16.79
N GLN A 112 4.14 -5.60 15.87
CA GLN A 112 5.59 -5.56 16.05
C GLN A 112 5.99 -4.57 17.15
N HIS A 113 5.37 -3.38 17.17
CA HIS A 113 5.63 -2.38 18.21
C HIS A 113 5.20 -2.86 19.61
N GLU A 114 4.07 -3.57 19.70
CA GLU A 114 3.60 -4.18 20.96
C GLU A 114 4.51 -5.32 21.44
N ARG A 115 5.10 -6.12 20.53
CA ARG A 115 6.10 -7.15 20.87
C ARG A 115 7.49 -6.59 21.18
N GLY A 116 7.81 -5.42 20.62
CA GLY A 116 9.11 -4.74 20.77
C GLY A 116 9.21 -3.80 21.96
N SER A 117 8.24 -3.80 22.88
CA SER A 117 8.35 -3.10 24.16
C SER A 117 8.87 -4.06 25.23
N PRO A 118 10.20 -4.14 25.48
CA PRO A 118 10.66 -4.76 26.71
C PRO A 118 10.29 -3.82 27.86
N GLU A 119 9.40 -4.28 28.73
CA GLU A 119 9.51 -3.88 30.13
C GLU A 119 10.97 -4.20 30.55
N SER A 120 11.67 -3.19 31.08
CA SER A 120 13.11 -3.16 31.43
C SER A 120 14.10 -2.73 30.33
N VAL A 121 14.15 -1.44 30.03
CA VAL A 121 15.46 -0.78 29.83
C VAL A 121 15.48 0.54 30.57
N ASP A 122 16.50 0.66 31.42
CA ASP A 122 16.81 1.73 32.35
C ASP A 122 16.63 3.15 31.79
N GLU A 123 16.00 4.02 32.59
CA GLU A 123 15.47 5.33 32.21
C GLU A 123 16.54 6.44 32.18
N THR A 124 17.78 6.12 31.77
CA THR A 124 18.92 7.05 31.86
C THR A 124 19.62 7.40 30.55
N VAL A 125 19.15 6.92 29.39
CA VAL A 125 19.71 7.31 28.08
C VAL A 125 18.65 7.93 27.17
N ARG A 126 17.97 8.98 27.65
CA ARG A 126 17.25 9.90 26.75
C ARG A 126 18.26 10.88 26.14
N ARG A 127 18.77 10.55 24.94
CA ARG A 127 19.34 11.55 24.03
C ARG A 127 18.21 12.39 23.41
N PRO A 128 18.35 13.73 23.30
CA PRO A 128 17.29 14.58 22.79
C PRO A 128 17.31 14.58 21.25
N GLY A 129 16.18 14.20 20.65
CA GLY A 129 15.91 14.40 19.23
C GLY A 129 15.96 13.14 18.38
N GLY A 130 14.82 12.78 17.80
CA GLY A 130 14.71 11.78 16.76
C GLY A 130 13.73 10.68 17.12
N ILE A 131 12.54 10.74 16.53
CA ILE A 131 11.67 9.59 16.36
C ILE A 131 12.54 8.56 15.62
N ALA A 132 13.08 7.58 16.33
CA ALA A 132 13.62 6.38 15.72
C ALA A 132 12.42 5.61 15.17
N ALA A 133 11.89 6.10 14.04
CA ALA A 133 10.91 5.37 13.27
C ALA A 133 11.59 4.08 12.86
N ASP A 134 11.10 2.99 13.42
CA ASP A 134 11.55 1.63 13.22
C ASP A 134 11.83 1.40 11.73
N THR A 135 13.11 1.48 11.35
CA THR A 135 13.57 1.51 9.96
C THR A 135 13.07 0.30 9.17
N SER A 136 12.80 -0.81 9.87
CA SER A 136 12.22 -2.02 9.30
C SER A 136 10.81 -1.80 8.72
N VAL A 137 10.01 -0.94 9.33
CA VAL A 137 8.64 -0.62 8.89
C VAL A 137 8.67 0.20 7.61
N ILE A 138 9.55 1.19 7.55
CA ILE A 138 9.74 2.02 6.36
C ILE A 138 10.23 1.16 5.19
N ASP A 139 11.22 0.29 5.42
CA ASP A 139 11.74 -0.62 4.40
C ASP A 139 10.66 -1.59 3.91
N THR A 140 9.82 -2.11 4.82
CA THR A 140 8.72 -3.03 4.48
C THR A 140 7.65 -2.36 3.62
N VAL A 141 7.26 -1.13 3.97
CA VAL A 141 6.29 -0.33 3.19
C VAL A 141 6.86 0.02 1.82
N LEU A 142 8.12 0.44 1.75
CA LEU A 142 8.78 0.78 0.48
C LEU A 142 8.91 -0.45 -0.44
N ASP A 143 9.30 -1.61 0.10
CA ASP A 143 9.41 -2.86 -0.68
C ASP A 143 8.02 -3.31 -1.18
N ASN A 144 6.98 -3.22 -0.35
CA ASN A 144 5.62 -3.53 -0.79
C ASN A 144 5.14 -2.58 -1.90
N ILE A 145 5.35 -1.27 -1.74
CA ILE A 145 5.04 -0.28 -2.77
C ILE A 145 5.76 -0.65 -4.06
N GLN A 146 7.06 -0.99 -4.02
CA GLN A 146 7.83 -1.37 -5.21
C GLN A 146 7.28 -2.63 -5.90
N ARG A 147 6.84 -3.64 -5.14
CA ARG A 147 6.39 -4.93 -5.70
C ARG A 147 5.02 -4.86 -6.38
N HIS A 148 4.10 -4.03 -5.89
CA HIS A 148 2.73 -3.98 -6.41
C HIS A 148 2.46 -2.77 -7.32
N HIS A 149 3.49 -2.00 -7.70
CA HIS A 149 3.34 -0.79 -8.51
C HIS A 149 3.21 -1.05 -10.02
N ALA A 150 2.15 -1.72 -10.48
CA ALA A 150 1.91 -1.93 -11.91
C ALA A 150 1.69 -0.63 -12.72
N ASP A 151 1.27 0.47 -12.07
CA ASP A 151 0.90 1.74 -12.74
C ASP A 151 2.05 2.75 -12.94
N LEU A 152 3.26 2.46 -12.45
CA LEU A 152 4.43 3.30 -12.73
C LEU A 152 5.36 2.53 -13.67
N ARG A 153 5.22 2.78 -14.98
CA ARG A 153 6.26 2.42 -15.96
C ARG A 153 7.61 2.90 -15.39
N HIS A 154 8.52 1.96 -15.20
CA HIS A 154 9.85 2.10 -14.63
C HIS A 154 10.41 3.54 -14.60
N VAL A 155 10.32 4.19 -13.44
CA VAL A 155 11.50 4.89 -12.94
C VAL A 155 12.14 3.87 -12.00
N VAL A 156 13.22 3.23 -12.46
CA VAL A 156 14.10 2.51 -11.56
C VAL A 156 14.67 3.55 -10.61
N ILE A 157 14.06 3.74 -9.44
CA ILE A 157 14.65 4.52 -8.36
C ILE A 157 15.74 3.64 -7.77
N ARG A 158 16.86 3.53 -8.47
CA ARG A 158 18.13 3.21 -7.82
C ARG A 158 18.32 4.30 -6.78
N ARG A 159 18.65 3.93 -5.52
CA ARG A 159 19.26 4.89 -4.59
C ARG A 159 20.46 5.46 -5.34
N GLN A 160 20.33 6.71 -5.81
CA GLN A 160 21.46 7.43 -6.37
C GLN A 160 22.40 7.65 -5.20
N THR A 161 23.42 6.79 -5.10
CA THR A 161 24.49 7.00 -4.14
C THR A 161 25.23 8.29 -4.56
N PRO A 162 25.79 9.06 -3.62
CA PRO A 162 26.64 10.21 -3.96
C PRO A 162 27.85 9.86 -4.86
N ALA A 163 28.10 8.58 -5.09
CA ALA A 163 29.10 8.08 -6.03
C ALA A 163 28.58 7.96 -7.48
N ALA A 164 27.26 7.96 -7.69
CA ALA A 164 26.60 7.83 -8.99
C ALA A 164 26.14 9.17 -9.60
N LEU A 165 26.20 10.27 -8.83
CA LEU A 165 26.13 11.64 -9.33
C LEU A 165 27.36 12.42 -8.87
N GLY A 166 27.86 13.31 -9.71
CA GLY A 166 28.79 14.36 -9.24
C GLY A 166 30.27 14.03 -9.18
N LYS A 167 30.87 13.47 -10.24
CA LYS A 167 32.34 13.57 -10.37
C LYS A 167 32.84 14.63 -11.35
N THR A 168 32.02 15.24 -12.20
CA THR A 168 32.53 16.20 -13.19
C THR A 168 31.62 17.37 -13.58
N ASP A 169 30.46 17.60 -12.96
CA ASP A 169 29.55 18.67 -13.42
C ASP A 169 29.38 19.81 -12.38
N PRO A 170 29.81 21.06 -12.68
CA PRO A 170 29.67 22.22 -11.79
C PRO A 170 28.22 22.66 -11.54
N ILE A 171 27.23 22.07 -12.22
CA ILE A 171 25.82 22.48 -12.17
C ILE A 171 25.05 21.81 -11.02
N GLU A 172 25.53 20.68 -10.48
CA GLU A 172 24.81 19.87 -9.48
C GLU A 172 24.65 20.53 -8.10
N THR A 173 25.34 21.63 -7.80
CA THR A 173 25.20 22.33 -6.51
C THR A 173 23.94 23.20 -6.42
N HIS A 174 23.26 23.49 -7.53
CA HIS A 174 22.18 24.47 -7.60
C HIS A 174 20.80 23.92 -7.96
N ALA A 175 20.65 22.62 -8.19
CA ALA A 175 19.36 22.00 -8.48
C ALA A 175 18.88 21.11 -7.32
N LYS A 176 17.56 21.05 -7.14
CA LYS A 176 16.89 20.14 -6.22
C LYS A 176 16.18 19.08 -7.07
N VAL A 177 16.61 17.82 -6.93
CA VAL A 177 16.16 16.68 -7.74
C VAL A 177 15.23 15.80 -6.90
N PHE A 178 14.20 15.24 -7.53
CA PHE A 178 13.12 14.49 -6.88
C PHE A 178 13.07 13.04 -7.36
N SER A 179 12.39 12.19 -6.59
CA SER A 179 12.21 10.76 -6.92
C SER A 179 11.47 10.49 -8.24
N CYS A 180 10.75 11.49 -8.76
CA CYS A 180 10.12 11.44 -10.09
C CYS A 180 11.07 11.79 -11.26
N GLY A 181 12.35 12.06 -10.99
CA GLY A 181 13.36 12.39 -12.00
C GLY A 181 13.37 13.87 -12.44
N HIS A 182 12.43 14.69 -11.97
CA HIS A 182 12.45 16.13 -12.23
C HIS A 182 13.42 16.86 -11.30
N GLY A 183 13.99 17.95 -11.79
CA GLY A 183 14.84 18.85 -11.03
C GLY A 183 14.39 20.30 -11.20
N PHE A 184 14.60 21.10 -10.16
CA PHE A 184 14.33 22.54 -10.17
C PHE A 184 15.57 23.30 -9.68
N PRO A 185 15.92 24.45 -10.26
CA PRO A 185 16.90 25.34 -9.65
C PRO A 185 16.45 25.68 -8.21
N LYS A 186 17.34 25.56 -7.22
CA LYS A 186 17.02 25.72 -5.78
C LYS A 186 16.27 27.03 -5.51
N ARG A 187 16.72 28.13 -6.13
CA ARG A 187 16.09 29.45 -5.96
C ARG A 187 14.63 29.42 -6.44
N VAL A 188 14.40 28.98 -7.67
CA VAL A 188 13.05 28.80 -8.25
C VAL A 188 12.22 27.83 -7.41
N PHE A 189 12.84 26.76 -6.90
CA PHE A 189 12.15 25.78 -6.09
C PHE A 189 11.57 26.36 -4.79
N TYR A 190 12.41 27.05 -4.02
CA TYR A 190 12.02 27.61 -2.73
C TYR A 190 11.17 28.88 -2.87
N ASP A 191 11.50 29.74 -3.83
CA ASP A 191 10.87 31.05 -3.99
C ASP A 191 9.53 30.94 -4.75
N ASP A 192 9.43 30.04 -5.73
CA ASP A 192 8.26 29.95 -6.61
C ASP A 192 7.48 28.64 -6.47
N VAL A 193 8.17 27.50 -6.58
CA VAL A 193 7.49 26.20 -6.76
C VAL A 193 6.78 25.75 -5.48
N VAL A 194 7.45 25.83 -4.32
CA VAL A 194 6.84 25.42 -3.03
C VAL A 194 5.68 26.34 -2.64
N PRO A 195 5.82 27.69 -2.68
CA PRO A 195 4.69 28.58 -2.37
C PRO A 195 3.52 28.42 -3.35
N LEU A 196 3.79 28.21 -4.64
CA LEU A 196 2.73 27.94 -5.62
C LEU A 196 2.02 26.62 -5.33
N PHE A 197 2.76 25.58 -4.98
CA PHE A 197 2.20 24.30 -4.58
C PHE A 197 1.30 24.43 -3.34
N GLU A 198 1.78 25.08 -2.28
CA GLU A 198 1.00 25.36 -1.06
C GLU A 198 -0.30 26.08 -1.39
N LYS A 199 -0.22 27.16 -2.18
CA LYS A 199 -1.36 27.96 -2.60
C LYS A 199 -2.36 27.14 -3.39
N LYS A 200 -1.91 26.37 -4.39
CA LYS A 200 -2.80 25.53 -5.21
C LYS A 200 -3.44 24.42 -4.41
N MET A 201 -2.69 23.77 -3.52
CA MET A 201 -3.22 22.74 -2.63
C MET A 201 -4.31 23.29 -1.70
N ALA A 202 -4.12 24.49 -1.16
CA ALA A 202 -5.11 25.15 -0.30
C ALA A 202 -6.40 25.52 -1.04
N ILE A 203 -6.30 25.94 -2.31
CA ILE A 203 -7.44 26.34 -3.13
C ILE A 203 -8.21 25.12 -3.67
N GLU A 204 -7.51 24.16 -4.27
CA GLU A 204 -8.15 23.05 -5.00
C GLU A 204 -8.47 21.85 -4.09
N PHE A 205 -7.76 21.69 -2.97
CA PHE A 205 -7.93 20.55 -2.07
C PHE A 205 -8.05 20.95 -0.59
N PRO A 206 -9.05 21.78 -0.22
CA PRO A 206 -9.22 22.26 1.15
C PRO A 206 -9.51 21.15 2.17
N SER A 207 -9.94 19.97 1.72
CA SER A 207 -10.26 18.81 2.57
C SER A 207 -9.04 18.01 3.03
N VAL A 208 -7.83 18.27 2.50
CA VAL A 208 -6.60 17.51 2.84
C VAL A 208 -5.43 18.41 3.30
N PRO A 209 -5.64 19.29 4.29
CA PRO A 209 -4.61 20.23 4.75
C PRO A 209 -3.40 19.53 5.36
N ARG A 210 -3.60 18.37 6.03
CA ARG A 210 -2.51 17.57 6.61
C ARG A 210 -1.58 17.00 5.54
N THR A 211 -2.13 16.52 4.41
CA THR A 211 -1.33 15.99 3.30
C THR A 211 -0.47 17.09 2.69
N SER A 212 -1.04 18.29 2.49
CA SER A 212 -0.29 19.46 2.03
C SER A 212 0.86 19.80 2.99
N ALA A 213 0.58 19.90 4.29
CA ALA A 213 1.59 20.23 5.30
C ALA A 213 2.74 19.22 5.37
N ILE A 214 2.45 17.92 5.26
CA ILE A 214 3.47 16.86 5.26
C ILE A 214 4.37 17.00 4.02
N LEU A 215 3.79 17.17 2.83
CA LEU A 215 4.56 17.29 1.59
C LEU A 215 5.43 18.56 1.60
N VAL A 216 4.91 19.66 2.12
CA VAL A 216 5.65 20.91 2.26
C VAL A 216 6.81 20.77 3.23
N ALA A 217 6.58 20.12 4.38
CA ALA A 217 7.64 19.85 5.35
C ALA A 217 8.76 19.02 4.73
N GLU A 218 8.40 18.03 3.91
CA GLU A 218 9.33 17.23 3.12
C GLU A 218 10.12 18.07 2.11
N TYR A 219 9.45 18.95 1.37
CA TYR A 219 10.07 19.86 0.40
C TYR A 219 10.98 20.90 1.04
N ARG A 220 10.72 21.29 2.29
CA ARG A 220 11.53 22.24 3.04
C ARG A 220 12.72 21.60 3.75
N LYS A 221 12.88 20.27 3.69
CA LYS A 221 14.10 19.61 4.18
C LYS A 221 15.36 20.23 3.56
N GLY A 222 16.40 20.27 4.38
CA GLY A 222 17.67 20.93 4.07
C GLY A 222 18.37 20.35 2.84
N PRO A 223 19.32 21.10 2.25
CA PRO A 223 19.96 20.74 0.98
C PRO A 223 20.80 19.47 1.02
N SER A 224 21.19 19.00 2.21
CA SER A 224 21.95 17.77 2.44
C SER A 224 21.04 16.55 2.68
N THR A 225 19.73 16.74 2.79
CA THR A 225 18.79 15.65 3.05
C THR A 225 18.14 15.20 1.75
N PRO A 226 18.23 13.90 1.39
CA PRO A 226 17.54 13.39 0.23
C PRO A 226 16.03 13.58 0.38
N ILE A 227 15.36 13.91 -0.73
CA ILE A 227 13.91 14.05 -0.77
C ILE A 227 13.35 12.77 -1.37
N ASP A 228 12.59 12.04 -0.58
CA ASP A 228 11.97 10.81 -1.04
C ASP A 228 10.63 11.08 -1.76
N ALA A 229 10.09 12.29 -1.61
CA ALA A 229 8.85 12.72 -2.27
C ALA A 229 9.02 13.02 -3.78
N PRO A 230 7.97 12.80 -4.60
CA PRO A 230 7.92 13.30 -5.96
C PRO A 230 7.93 14.83 -5.97
N CYS A 231 8.25 15.46 -7.11
CA CYS A 231 8.24 16.92 -7.17
C CYS A 231 6.84 17.52 -6.94
N PRO A 232 6.74 18.79 -6.50
CA PRO A 232 5.45 19.42 -6.19
C PRO A 232 4.44 19.39 -7.35
N VAL A 233 4.92 19.49 -8.60
CA VAL A 233 4.08 19.41 -9.80
C VAL A 233 3.48 18.02 -9.96
N CYS A 234 4.32 16.97 -9.89
CA CYS A 234 3.85 15.58 -10.01
C CYS A 234 2.94 15.18 -8.83
N ALA A 235 3.27 15.63 -7.62
CA ALA A 235 2.44 15.41 -6.44
C ALA A 235 1.06 16.02 -6.63
N PHE A 236 1.00 17.29 -7.05
CA PHE A 236 -0.25 18.00 -7.32
C PHE A 236 -1.10 17.28 -8.38
N SER A 237 -0.52 16.94 -9.54
CA SER A 237 -1.25 16.23 -10.60
C SER A 237 -1.76 14.86 -10.16
N ARG A 238 -1.02 14.14 -9.31
CA ARG A 238 -1.46 12.86 -8.77
C ARG A 238 -2.64 13.03 -7.82
N ILE A 239 -2.58 13.99 -6.91
CA ILE A 239 -3.67 14.31 -5.98
C ILE A 239 -4.92 14.70 -6.78
N GLN A 240 -4.78 15.55 -7.79
CA GLN A 240 -5.87 15.96 -8.68
C GLN A 240 -6.55 14.77 -9.35
N ARG A 241 -5.79 13.81 -9.90
CA ARG A 241 -6.36 12.59 -10.50
C ARG A 241 -7.13 11.76 -9.47
N ILE A 242 -6.57 11.56 -8.28
CA ILE A 242 -7.22 10.78 -7.22
C ILE A 242 -8.57 11.41 -6.84
N PHE A 243 -8.60 12.73 -6.65
CA PHE A 243 -9.85 13.44 -6.35
C PHE A 243 -10.85 13.36 -7.50
N ALA A 244 -10.40 13.50 -8.75
CA ALA A 244 -11.28 13.35 -9.91
C ALA A 244 -11.90 11.94 -9.97
N THR A 245 -11.13 10.89 -9.71
CA THR A 245 -11.63 9.51 -9.64
C THR A 245 -12.62 9.31 -8.49
N GLN A 246 -12.36 9.89 -7.31
CA GLN A 246 -13.28 9.81 -6.17
C GLN A 246 -14.61 10.53 -6.45
N CYS A 247 -14.57 11.71 -7.07
CA CYS A 247 -15.77 12.44 -7.48
C CYS A 247 -16.57 11.72 -8.60
N ALA A 248 -15.89 11.02 -9.50
CA ALA A 248 -16.55 10.20 -10.51
C ALA A 248 -17.27 8.99 -9.86
N ASN A 249 -16.61 8.33 -8.91
CA ASN A 249 -17.15 7.15 -8.22
C ASN A 249 -18.30 7.48 -7.24
N THR A 250 -18.37 8.72 -6.73
CA THR A 250 -19.54 9.17 -5.93
C THR A 250 -20.74 9.52 -6.82
N ARG A 251 -20.50 10.02 -8.04
CA ARG A 251 -21.58 10.29 -9.01
C ARG A 251 -22.24 9.04 -9.59
N THR A 252 -21.54 7.92 -9.68
CA THR A 252 -22.09 6.66 -10.22
C THR A 252 -22.83 5.81 -9.19
N ARG A 253 -22.90 6.23 -7.92
CA ARG A 253 -23.57 5.49 -6.83
C ARG A 253 -25.03 5.84 -6.61
N GLU A 254 -25.53 6.93 -7.19
CA GLU A 254 -26.96 7.22 -7.16
C GLU A 254 -27.57 6.72 -8.48
N PRO A 255 -28.30 5.59 -8.51
CA PRO A 255 -29.17 5.30 -9.64
C PRO A 255 -30.13 6.49 -9.79
N PRO A 256 -30.48 6.92 -11.02
CA PRO A 256 -31.45 7.99 -11.19
C PRO A 256 -32.68 7.63 -10.38
N ARG A 257 -32.99 8.41 -9.33
CA ARG A 257 -34.20 8.17 -8.54
C ARG A 257 -35.34 8.12 -9.55
N PRO A 258 -36.14 7.03 -9.59
CA PRO A 258 -37.35 7.06 -10.37
C PRO A 258 -38.13 8.26 -9.85
N ARG A 259 -38.35 9.23 -10.75
CA ARG A 259 -39.17 10.40 -10.46
C ARG A 259 -40.57 9.84 -10.25
N ILE A 260 -40.91 9.53 -9.00
CA ILE A 260 -42.28 9.18 -8.63
C ILE A 260 -43.08 10.43 -9.00
N MET A 261 -43.84 10.34 -10.09
CA MET A 261 -44.84 11.32 -10.41
C MET A 261 -45.85 11.30 -9.27
N THR A 262 -45.76 12.27 -8.36
CA THR A 262 -46.91 12.63 -7.54
C THR A 262 -47.99 13.13 -8.49
N SER A 263 -49.24 12.78 -8.18
CA SER A 263 -50.44 12.84 -9.02
C SER A 263 -50.84 14.21 -9.59
N ASP A 264 -50.00 15.24 -9.47
CA ASP A 264 -50.46 16.63 -9.52
C ASP A 264 -50.03 17.37 -10.79
N GLN A 265 -49.46 16.66 -11.79
CA GLN A 265 -49.14 17.26 -13.09
C GLN A 265 -49.60 16.39 -14.26
N TRP A 266 -50.93 16.26 -14.37
CA TRP A 266 -51.57 16.09 -15.67
C TRP A 266 -51.79 17.47 -16.28
N VAL A 267 -51.05 17.82 -17.32
CA VAL A 267 -51.46 18.90 -18.23
C VAL A 267 -51.66 18.27 -19.59
N TRP A 268 -52.91 18.25 -20.01
CA TRP A 268 -53.35 17.80 -21.33
C TRP A 268 -52.75 18.68 -22.43
N LYS A 269 -52.10 18.04 -23.41
CA LYS A 269 -52.36 18.19 -24.85
C LYS A 269 -51.58 17.17 -25.66
#